data_AF-A0A538HH81-F1
#
_entry.id   AF-A0A538HH81-F1
#
_cell.length_a   1.000
_cell.length_b   1.000
_cell.length_c   1.000
_cell.angle_alpha   90.00
_cell.angle_beta   90.00
_cell.angle_gamma   90.00
#
_symmetry.space_group_name_H-M   'P 1'
#
loop_
_entity.id
_entity.type
_entity.pdbx_description
1 polymer ?
#
loop_
_entity_poly.entity_id
_entity_poly.type
_entity_poly.pdbx_seq_one_letter_code
_entity_poly.pdbx_strand_id
1 'polypeptide(L)' 'MDVHPRVAVNSISSLNQSLAADLALWNDLGIESVGIITPKLDDAGWDVGREAILDSGLRVSSTSCYE' A
#
# COMPACT_ATOMS: atom_id res chain seq x y z
N MET A 1 -7.41 16.56 8.02
CA MET A 1 -8.15 15.62 8.89
C MET A 1 -7.16 14.56 9.29
N ASP A 2 -7.11 14.20 10.56
CA ASP A 2 -6.17 13.17 11.02
C ASP A 2 -6.85 11.79 10.86
N VAL A 3 -6.20 10.85 10.17
CA VAL A 3 -6.76 9.50 9.96
C VAL A 3 -6.52 8.70 11.23
N HIS A 4 -7.59 8.13 11.79
CA HIS A 4 -7.46 7.38 13.04
C HIS A 4 -6.53 6.16 12.85
N PRO A 5 -5.58 5.87 13.77
CA PRO A 5 -4.56 4.81 13.60
C PRO A 5 -5.07 3.37 13.41
N ARG A 6 -6.38 3.15 13.55
CA ARG A 6 -7.06 1.85 13.36
C ARG A 6 -7.78 1.73 12.03
N VAL A 7 -7.83 2.81 11.24
CA VAL A 7 -8.36 2.81 9.88
C VAL A 7 -7.26 2.34 8.94
N ALA A 8 -7.60 1.40 8.07
CA ALA A 8 -6.71 0.91 7.03
C ALA A 8 -7.40 0.96 5.67
N VAL A 9 -6.64 1.23 4.61
CA VAL A 9 -7.11 1.14 3.23
C VAL A 9 -6.48 -0.07 2.55
N ASN A 10 -7.26 -0.80 1.76
CA ASN A 10 -6.72 -1.89 0.96
C ASN A 10 -6.43 -1.41 -0.45
N SER A 11 -5.28 -1.79 -0.99
CA SER A 11 -4.80 -1.37 -2.31
C SER A 11 -5.64 -1.94 -3.48
N ILE A 12 -6.59 -2.84 -3.22
CA ILE A 12 -7.63 -3.23 -4.20
C ILE A 12 -8.52 -2.05 -4.60
N SER A 13 -8.73 -1.08 -3.69
CA SER A 13 -9.50 0.14 -3.97
C SER A 13 -8.86 1.03 -5.03
N SER A 14 -7.59 0.79 -5.35
CA SER A 14 -6.80 1.50 -6.36
C SER A 14 -6.11 0.51 -7.31
N LEU A 15 -6.77 -0.59 -7.68
CA LEU A 15 -6.21 -1.68 -8.49
C LEU A 15 -5.40 -1.20 -9.71
N ASN A 16 -5.90 -0.18 -10.42
CA ASN A 16 -5.28 0.31 -11.65
C ASN A 16 -4.21 1.40 -11.43
N GLN A 17 -3.89 1.75 -10.18
CA GLN A 17 -2.80 2.67 -9.86
C GLN A 17 -1.51 1.90 -9.59
N SER A 18 -0.36 2.52 -9.85
CA SER A 18 0.92 1.93 -9.45
C SER A 18 1.09 1.96 -7.93
N LEU A 19 1.96 1.09 -7.40
CA LEU A 19 2.33 1.11 -5.98
C LEU A 19 2.91 2.47 -5.57
N ALA A 20 3.75 3.08 -6.40
CA ALA A 20 4.34 4.38 -6.11
C ALA A 20 3.29 5.51 -5.98
N ALA A 21 2.25 5.48 -6.83
CA ALA A 21 1.16 6.45 -6.76
C ALA A 21 0.34 6.30 -5.47
N ASP A 22 0.08 5.05 -5.07
CA ASP A 22 -0.58 4.76 -3.80
C ASP A 22 0.23 5.25 -2.59
N LEU A 23 1.53 4.92 -2.53
CA LEU A 23 2.39 5.34 -1.42
C LEU A 23 2.42 6.86 -1.27
N ALA A 24 2.51 7.60 -2.38
CA ALA A 24 2.47 9.05 -2.38
C ALA A 24 1.12 9.59 -1.86
N LEU A 25 0.01 9.01 -2.34
CA LEU A 25 -1.34 9.40 -1.93
C LEU A 25 -1.60 9.11 -0.45
N TRP A 26 -1.20 7.92 0.02
CA TRP A 26 -1.40 7.51 1.41
C TRP A 26 -0.61 8.39 2.37
N ASN A 27 0.61 8.78 1.99
CA ASN A 27 1.39 9.74 2.75
C ASN A 27 0.72 11.13 2.81
N ASP A 28 0.23 11.65 1.68
CA ASP A 28 -0.48 12.94 1.64
C ASP A 28 -1.76 12.94 2.50
N LEU A 29 -2.47 11.82 2.51
CA LEU A 29 -3.68 11.63 3.30
C LEU A 29 -3.43 11.30 4.78
N GLY A 30 -2.19 11.07 5.20
CA GLY A 30 -1.86 10.65 6.57
C GLY A 30 -2.32 9.23 6.91
N ILE A 31 -2.41 8.34 5.92
CA ILE A 31 -2.74 6.93 6.13
C ILE A 31 -1.48 6.20 6.62
N GLU A 32 -1.61 5.47 7.72
CA GLU A 32 -0.49 4.72 8.31
C GLU A 32 -0.63 3.20 8.20
N SER A 33 -1.82 2.70 7.84
CA SER A 33 -2.14 1.28 7.83
C SER A 33 -2.75 0.87 6.49
N VAL A 34 -2.19 -0.16 5.85
CA VAL A 34 -2.58 -0.56 4.50
C VAL A 34 -2.71 -2.08 4.34
N GLY A 35 -3.59 -2.50 3.45
CA GLY A 35 -3.62 -3.86 2.91
C GLY A 35 -3.00 -3.87 1.52
N ILE A 36 -2.09 -4.81 1.24
CA ILE A 36 -1.36 -4.89 -0.04
C ILE A 36 -1.83 -6.11 -0.83
N ILE A 37 -2.10 -5.90 -2.12
CA ILE A 37 -2.44 -6.99 -3.06
C ILE A 37 -1.22 -7.41 -3.88
N THR A 38 -1.08 -8.71 -4.17
CA THR A 38 0.06 -9.22 -4.96
C THR A 38 0.22 -8.59 -6.35
N PRO A 39 -0.84 -8.25 -7.11
CA PRO A 39 -0.67 -7.59 -8.41
C PRO A 39 0.18 -6.30 -8.39
N LYS A 40 0.14 -5.52 -7.30
CA LYS A 40 0.97 -4.31 -7.20
C LYS A 40 2.44 -4.61 -7.00
N LEU A 41 2.76 -5.75 -6.39
CA LEU A 41 4.13 -6.23 -6.23
C LEU A 41 4.62 -6.90 -7.52
N ASP A 42 3.74 -7.60 -8.24
CA ASP A 42 4.06 -8.18 -9.54
C ASP A 42 4.41 -7.10 -10.57
N ASP A 43 3.61 -6.02 -10.63
CA ASP A 43 3.84 -4.90 -11.54
C ASP A 43 5.11 -4.09 -11.21
N ALA A 44 5.40 -3.88 -9.92
CA ALA A 44 6.58 -3.14 -9.46
C ALA A 44 7.87 -3.98 -9.47
N GLY A 45 7.73 -5.31 -9.45
CA GLY A 45 8.78 -6.24 -9.04
C GLY A 45 8.78 -6.41 -7.51
N TRP A 46 8.80 -7.67 -7.06
CA TRP A 46 8.60 -8.02 -5.65
C TRP A 46 9.58 -7.35 -4.69
N ASP A 47 10.88 -7.40 -4.99
CA ASP A 47 11.90 -6.82 -4.12
C ASP A 47 11.80 -5.30 -4.04
N VAL A 48 11.61 -4.65 -5.20
CA VAL A 48 11.44 -3.19 -5.31
C VAL A 48 10.17 -2.73 -4.58
N GLY A 49 9.06 -3.43 -4.79
CA GLY A 49 7.80 -3.11 -4.13
C GLY A 49 7.86 -3.32 -2.61
N ARG A 50 8.52 -4.39 -2.17
CA ARG A 50 8.76 -4.67 -0.75
C ARG A 50 9.63 -3.58 -0.11
N GLU A 51 10.73 -3.20 -0.75
CA GLU A 51 11.62 -2.14 -0.26
C GLU A 51 10.87 -0.79 -0.16
N ALA A 52 10.12 -0.42 -1.20
CA ALA A 52 9.31 0.80 -1.20
C ALA A 52 8.27 0.83 -0.06
N ILE A 53 7.62 -0.30 0.25
CA ILE A 53 6.68 -0.39 1.38
C ILE A 53 7.41 -0.24 2.71
N LEU A 54 8.59 -0.87 2.88
CA LEU A 54 9.37 -0.74 4.11
C LEU A 54 9.85 0.70 4.33
N ASP A 55 10.35 1.35 3.29
CA ASP A 55 10.84 2.73 3.33
C ASP A 55 9.73 3.75 3.58
N SER A 56 8.48 3.42 3.21
CA SER A 56 7.33 4.29 3.47
C SER A 56 6.93 4.38 4.94
N GLY A 57 7.41 3.46 5.78
CA GLY A 57 7.02 3.39 7.20
C GLY A 57 5.57 2.95 7.45
N LEU A 58 4.83 2.56 6.40
CA LEU A 58 3.46 2.09 6.52
C LEU A 58 3.37 0.74 7.23
N ARG A 59 2.35 0.56 8.05
CA ARG A 59 2.01 -0.74 8.65
C ARG A 59 1.16 -1.56 7.68
N VAL A 60 1.68 -2.68 7.22
CA VAL A 60 0.90 -3.65 6.45
C VAL A 60 0.03 -4.47 7.41
N SER A 61 -1.30 -4.28 7.34
CA SER A 61 -2.27 -5.00 8.18
C SER A 61 -2.79 -6.29 7.55
N SER A 62 -2.71 -6.41 6.23
CA SER A 62 -3.10 -7.62 5.50
C SER A 62 -2.40 -7.70 4.15
N THR A 63 -2.24 -8.92 3.65
CA THR A 63 -1.79 -9.21 2.29
C THR A 63 -2.83 -10.08 1.60
N SER A 64 -3.26 -9.69 0.42
CA SER A 64 -4.21 -10.45 -0.40
C SER A 64 -3.49 -11.02 -1.61
N CYS A 65 -3.44 -12.34 -1.67
CA CYS A 65 -2.90 -13.07 -2.81
C CYS A 65 -4.01 -13.35 -3.81
N TYR A 66 -3.76 -13.06 -5.08
CA TYR A 66 -4.64 -13.40 -6.18
C TYR A 66 -3.89 -14.38 -7.10
N GLU A 67 -4.57 -15.45 -7.52
CA GLU A 67 -4.07 -16.47 -8.45
C GLU A 67 -4.35 -16.08 -9.91
#